data_AF-A0A957C5C7-F1
#
_entry.id   AF-A0A957C5C7-F1
#
_cell.length_a   1.000
_cell.length_b   1.000
_cell.length_c   1.000
_cell.angle_alpha   90.00
_cell.angle_beta   90.00
_cell.angle_gamma   90.00
#
_symmetry.space_group_name_H-M   'P 1'
#
loop_
_entity.id
_entity.type
_entity.pdbx_description
1 polymer ?
#
loop_
_entity_poly.entity_id
_entity_poly.type
_entity_poly.pdbx_seq_one_letter_code
_entity_poly.pdbx_strand_id
1 'polypeptide(L)'
;FLMGRVINTNSPGKRRSYAMRTIAEMLRRLGQKQGDVDVEAKDMLATIFYCLKEIDEGVIESIEAWEKRGYWKKADKFQLEWMWTGDMAKRIHKLLLAENWDALPDVM
;
A
#
# COMPACT_ATOMS: atom_id res chain seq x y z
N PHE A 1 34.55 22.03 -6.17
CA PHE A 1 33.29 21.77 -5.45
C PHE A 1 33.30 20.35 -4.93
N LEU A 2 33.39 20.14 -3.61
CA LEU A 2 33.17 18.83 -3.00
C LEU A 2 31.67 18.52 -3.08
N MET A 3 31.26 17.71 -4.06
CA MET A 3 29.91 17.15 -4.09
C MET A 3 29.81 16.11 -2.96
N GLY A 4 29.27 16.53 -1.81
CA GLY A 4 28.93 15.62 -0.72
C GLY A 4 27.95 14.55 -1.21
N ARG A 5 28.11 13.31 -0.72
CA ARG A 5 27.29 12.17 -1.14
C ARG A 5 25.80 12.44 -0.86
N VAL A 6 24.99 12.58 -1.91
CA VAL A 6 23.52 12.64 -1.79
C VAL A 6 23.02 11.26 -1.39
N ILE A 7 22.49 11.13 -0.18
CA ILE A 7 21.83 9.91 0.29
C ILE A 7 20.34 10.08 0.06
N ASN A 8 19.75 9.24 -0.78
CA ASN A 8 18.30 9.18 -0.89
C ASN A 8 17.73 8.57 0.40
N THR A 9 17.12 9.40 1.24
CA THR A 9 16.52 8.99 2.51
C THR A 9 15.11 8.41 2.34
N ASN A 10 14.56 8.42 1.13
CA ASN A 10 13.21 7.99 0.79
C ASN A 10 13.22 6.70 -0.06
N SER A 11 13.85 5.65 0.46
CA SER A 11 13.92 4.36 -0.24
C SER A 11 12.55 3.67 -0.32
N PRO A 12 12.31 2.80 -1.30
CA PRO A 12 11.04 2.08 -1.44
C PRO A 12 10.67 1.30 -0.17
N GLY A 13 11.65 0.68 0.50
CA GLY A 13 11.43 -0.02 1.78
C GLY A 13 10.98 0.89 2.92
N LYS A 14 11.43 2.14 2.94
CA LYS A 14 11.03 3.12 3.95
C LYS A 14 9.61 3.65 3.67
N ARG A 15 9.30 3.99 2.42
CA ARG A 15 7.94 4.34 1.98
C ARG A 15 6.94 3.25 2.35
N ARG A 16 7.26 2.00 2.01
CA ARG A 16 6.43 0.83 2.35
C ARG A 16 6.18 0.70 3.86
N SER A 17 7.22 0.89 4.68
CA SER A 17 7.09 0.88 6.14
C SER A 17 6.19 2.00 6.68
N TYR A 18 6.24 3.20 6.09
CA TYR A 18 5.35 4.30 6.48
C TYR A 18 3.92 4.03 6.03
N ALA A 19 3.71 3.62 4.78
CA ALA A 19 2.40 3.24 4.27
C ALA A 19 1.72 2.16 5.12
N MET A 20 2.45 1.12 5.54
CA MET A 20 1.92 0.08 6.43
C MET A 20 1.45 0.63 7.79
N ARG A 21 2.18 1.59 8.37
CA ARG A 21 1.77 2.24 9.63
C ARG A 21 0.54 3.11 9.43
N THR A 22 0.47 3.84 8.31
CA THR A 22 -0.71 4.64 7.95
C THR A 22 -1.93 3.74 7.77
N ILE A 23 -1.80 2.61 7.05
CA ILE A 23 -2.87 1.63 6.89
C ILE A 23 -3.34 1.11 8.25
N ALA A 24 -2.42 0.69 9.12
CA ALA A 24 -2.77 0.18 10.44
C ALA A 24 -3.54 1.21 11.28
N GLU A 25 -3.14 2.49 11.23
CA GLU A 25 -3.83 3.57 11.93
C GLU A 25 -5.22 3.87 11.32
N MET A 26 -5.34 3.85 9.99
CA MET A 26 -6.63 4.04 9.32
C MET A 26 -7.60 2.89 9.61
N LEU A 27 -7.14 1.64 9.58
CA LEU A 27 -7.95 0.48 9.96
C LEU A 27 -8.39 0.56 11.42
N ARG A 28 -7.48 0.95 12.32
CA ARG A 28 -7.81 1.14 13.74
C ARG A 28 -8.90 2.19 13.93
N ARG A 29 -8.82 3.33 13.23
CA ARG A 29 -9.83 4.40 13.29
C ARG A 29 -11.15 3.98 12.67
N LEU A 30 -11.11 3.34 11.51
CA LEU A 30 -12.29 2.84 10.82
C LEU A 30 -13.07 1.85 11.71
N GLY A 31 -12.38 0.90 12.35
CA GLY A 31 -12.99 -0.05 13.27
C GLY A 31 -13.52 0.55 14.58
N GLN A 32 -13.18 1.81 14.89
CA GLN A 32 -13.72 2.54 16.05
C GLN A 32 -14.98 3.36 15.69
N LYS A 33 -15.29 3.54 14.40
CA LYS A 33 -16.50 4.24 13.98
C LYS A 33 -17.72 3.36 14.21
N GLN A 34 -18.80 4.00 14.67
CA GLN A 34 -20.10 3.36 14.88
C GLN A 34 -21.10 3.96 13.89
N GLY A 35 -22.03 3.13 13.42
CA GLY A 35 -23.05 3.54 12.45
C GLY A 35 -22.62 3.36 11.00
N ASP A 36 -23.31 4.05 10.11
CA ASP A 36 -23.15 3.90 8.67
C ASP A 36 -21.81 4.47 8.15
N VAL A 37 -21.43 4.04 6.95
CA VAL A 37 -20.23 4.55 6.26
C VAL A 37 -20.44 6.01 5.85
N ASP A 38 -19.89 6.91 6.66
CA ASP A 38 -19.88 8.35 6.41
C ASP A 38 -18.74 8.77 5.47
N VAL A 39 -18.70 10.07 5.14
CA VAL A 39 -17.67 10.65 4.26
C VAL A 39 -16.26 10.40 4.80
N GLU A 40 -16.07 10.51 6.11
CA GLU A 40 -14.77 10.28 6.73
C GLU A 40 -14.31 8.83 6.57
N ALA A 41 -15.22 7.85 6.74
CA ALA A 41 -14.92 6.45 6.50
C ALA A 41 -14.55 6.19 5.03
N LYS A 42 -15.22 6.85 4.07
CA LYS A 42 -14.85 6.79 2.65
C LYS A 42 -13.44 7.34 2.40
N ASP A 43 -13.08 8.46 3.03
CA ASP A 43 -11.74 9.06 2.93
C ASP A 43 -10.66 8.19 3.57
N MET A 44 -10.96 7.53 4.69
CA MET A 44 -10.06 6.55 5.30
C MET A 44 -9.81 5.36 4.36
N LEU A 45 -10.86 4.83 3.71
CA LEU A 45 -10.73 3.76 2.72
C LEU A 45 -9.92 4.19 1.50
N ALA A 46 -10.17 5.41 0.99
CA ALA A 46 -9.38 5.98 -0.10
C ALA A 46 -7.90 6.11 0.29
N THR A 47 -7.62 6.54 1.53
CA THR A 47 -6.26 6.63 2.07
C THR A 47 -5.59 5.25 2.09
N ILE A 48 -6.28 4.22 2.59
CA ILE A 48 -5.76 2.84 2.60
C ILE A 48 -5.47 2.37 1.17
N PHE A 49 -6.37 2.62 0.22
CA PHE A 49 -6.15 2.30 -1.19
C PHE A 49 -4.87 2.93 -1.76
N TYR A 50 -4.65 4.23 -1.53
CA TYR A 50 -3.44 4.90 -2.02
C TYR A 50 -2.17 4.39 -1.34
N CYS A 51 -2.22 4.07 -0.05
CA CYS A 51 -1.09 3.45 0.65
C CYS A 51 -0.76 2.06 0.08
N LEU A 52 -1.76 1.24 -0.22
CA LEU A 52 -1.55 -0.08 -0.84
C LEU A 52 -0.94 0.05 -2.24
N LYS A 53 -1.40 1.04 -3.02
CA LYS A 53 -0.82 1.35 -4.33
C LYS A 53 0.63 1.81 -4.23
N GLU A 54 0.96 2.69 -3.28
CA GLU A 54 2.34 3.12 -3.03
C GLU A 54 3.24 1.93 -2.64
N ILE A 55 2.71 0.97 -1.88
CA ILE A 55 3.43 -0.26 -1.54
C ILE A 55 3.69 -1.09 -2.80
N ASP A 56 2.66 -1.34 -3.62
CA ASP A 56 2.77 -2.15 -4.84
C ASP A 56 3.78 -1.54 -5.84
N GLU A 57 3.71 -0.23 -6.07
CA GLU A 57 4.68 0.50 -6.89
C GLU A 57 6.11 0.39 -6.33
N GLY A 58 6.27 0.57 -5.01
CA GLY A 58 7.58 0.40 -4.36
C GLY A 58 8.12 -1.04 -4.39
N VAL A 59 7.24 -2.04 -4.51
CA VAL A 59 7.61 -3.44 -4.69
C VAL A 59 8.14 -3.66 -6.10
N ILE A 60 7.44 -3.16 -7.12
CA ILE A 60 7.88 -3.21 -8.53
C ILE A 60 9.24 -2.54 -8.68
N GLU A 61 9.43 -1.33 -8.12
CA GLU A 61 10.72 -0.64 -8.12
C GLU A 61 11.87 -1.49 -7.52
N SER A 62 11.56 -2.24 -6.45
CA SER A 62 12.55 -3.08 -5.75
C SER A 62 12.90 -4.34 -6.55
N ILE A 63 11.89 -4.95 -7.19
CA ILE A 63 12.04 -6.10 -8.10
C ILE A 63 12.95 -5.71 -9.26
N GLU A 64 12.60 -4.66 -10.01
CA GLU A 64 13.37 -4.20 -11.16
C GLU A 64 14.83 -3.91 -10.81
N ALA A 65 15.07 -3.27 -9.64
CA ALA A 65 16.41 -2.97 -9.18
C ALA A 65 17.24 -4.23 -8.85
N TRP A 66 16.61 -5.30 -8.39
CA TRP A 66 17.26 -6.58 -8.11
C TRP A 66 17.46 -7.43 -9.36
N GLU A 67 16.50 -7.44 -10.27
CA GLU A 67 16.59 -8.09 -11.57
C GLU A 67 17.74 -7.53 -12.41
N LYS A 68 17.87 -6.19 -12.48
CA LYS A 68 19.02 -5.51 -13.13
C LYS A 68 20.38 -5.91 -12.53
N ARG A 69 20.42 -6.44 -11.31
CA ARG A 69 21.63 -6.92 -10.61
C ARG A 69 21.78 -8.44 -10.65
N GLY A 70 20.89 -9.15 -11.34
CA GLY A 70 20.89 -10.61 -11.45
C GLY A 70 20.30 -11.36 -10.25
N TYR A 71 19.60 -10.68 -9.33
CA TYR A 71 19.03 -11.26 -8.11
C TYR A 71 17.59 -11.78 -8.29
N TRP A 72 17.35 -12.54 -9.36
CA TRP A 72 16.02 -13.03 -9.77
C TRP A 72 15.28 -13.80 -8.66
N LYS A 73 15.93 -14.79 -8.02
CA LYS A 73 15.31 -15.56 -6.92
C LYS A 73 14.86 -14.69 -5.74
N LYS A 74 15.56 -13.58 -5.49
CA LYS A 74 15.22 -12.63 -4.42
C LYS A 74 14.01 -11.77 -4.84
N ALA A 75 14.00 -11.33 -6.09
CA ALA A 75 12.90 -10.59 -6.69
C ALA A 75 11.60 -11.42 -6.67
N ASP A 76 11.65 -12.68 -7.13
CA ASP A 76 10.50 -13.58 -7.14
C ASP A 76 9.92 -13.80 -5.75
N LYS A 77 10.77 -14.15 -4.77
CA LYS A 77 10.33 -14.36 -3.39
C LYS A 77 9.65 -13.10 -2.82
N PHE A 78 10.21 -11.94 -3.12
CA PHE A 78 9.69 -10.68 -2.63
C PHE A 78 8.40 -10.27 -3.32
N GLN A 79 8.26 -10.55 -4.62
CA GLN A 79 6.99 -10.37 -5.33
C GLN A 79 5.89 -11.23 -4.71
N LEU A 80 6.17 -12.51 -4.44
CA LEU A 80 5.20 -13.41 -3.80
C LEU A 80 4.77 -12.92 -2.41
N GLU A 81 5.71 -12.39 -1.63
CA GLU A 81 5.45 -11.85 -0.29
C GLU A 81 4.53 -10.62 -0.33
N TRP A 82 4.59 -9.81 -1.39
CA TRP A 82 3.94 -8.50 -1.43
C TRP A 82 2.81 -8.36 -2.46
N MET A 83 2.58 -9.34 -3.34
CA MET A 83 1.55 -9.28 -4.39
C MET A 83 0.15 -8.99 -3.86
N TRP A 84 -0.13 -9.38 -2.62
CA TRP A 84 -1.42 -9.16 -1.97
C TRP A 84 -1.79 -7.68 -1.88
N THR A 85 -0.80 -6.77 -1.87
CA THR A 85 -1.03 -5.33 -1.75
C THR A 85 -1.74 -4.76 -2.97
N GLY A 86 -1.28 -5.11 -4.17
CA GLY A 86 -1.95 -4.77 -5.42
C GLY A 86 -3.33 -5.41 -5.53
N ASP A 87 -3.50 -6.66 -5.07
CA ASP A 87 -4.81 -7.33 -5.09
C ASP A 87 -5.81 -6.74 -4.10
N MET A 88 -5.36 -6.36 -2.91
CA MET A 88 -6.19 -5.67 -1.92
C MET A 88 -6.56 -4.26 -2.42
N ALA A 89 -5.61 -3.53 -3.03
CA ALA A 89 -5.90 -2.23 -3.63
C ALA A 89 -7.01 -2.32 -4.68
N LYS A 90 -7.00 -3.36 -5.54
CA LYS A 90 -8.07 -3.59 -6.53
C LYS A 90 -9.42 -3.87 -5.86
N ARG A 91 -9.46 -4.62 -4.76
CA ARG A 91 -10.70 -4.92 -4.02
C ARG A 91 -11.31 -3.65 -3.42
N ILE A 92 -10.49 -2.87 -2.71
CA ILE A 92 -10.92 -1.58 -2.12
C ILE A 92 -11.35 -0.60 -3.21
N HIS A 93 -10.61 -0.51 -4.31
CA HIS A 93 -10.96 0.37 -5.42
C HIS A 93 -12.31 0.02 -6.06
N LYS A 94 -12.61 -1.28 -6.24
CA LYS A 94 -13.92 -1.73 -6.72
C LYS A 94 -15.05 -1.34 -5.77
N LEU A 95 -14.83 -1.50 -4.46
CA LEU A 95 -15.81 -1.11 -3.44
C LEU A 95 -16.07 0.40 -3.47
N LEU A 96 -15.01 1.22 -3.55
CA LEU A 96 -15.10 2.67 -3.63
C LEU A 96 -15.86 3.14 -4.88
N LEU A 97 -15.58 2.57 -6.06
CA LEU A 97 -16.24 2.94 -7.31
C LEU A 97 -17.70 2.49 -7.38
N ALA A 98 -18.02 1.34 -6.80
CA ALA A 98 -19.38 0.82 -6.79
C ALA A 98 -20.26 1.45 -5.71
N GLU A 99 -19.66 2.22 -4.79
CA GLU A 99 -20.30 2.69 -3.55
C GLU A 99 -21.04 1.57 -2.79
N ASN A 100 -20.51 0.35 -2.87
CA ASN A 100 -21.13 -0.84 -2.26
C ASN A 100 -20.60 -1.04 -0.84
N TRP A 101 -21.13 -0.24 0.09
CA TRP A 101 -20.69 -0.23 1.49
C TRP A 101 -21.11 -1.48 2.27
N ASP A 102 -22.15 -2.19 1.82
CA ASP A 102 -22.59 -3.46 2.40
C ASP A 102 -21.52 -4.56 2.25
N ALA A 103 -20.70 -4.47 1.21
CA ALA A 103 -19.59 -5.41 0.97
C ALA A 103 -18.32 -5.07 1.76
N LEU A 104 -18.29 -3.97 2.52
CA LEU A 104 -17.10 -3.52 3.25
C LEU A 104 -16.58 -4.55 4.27
N PRO A 105 -17.43 -5.23 5.08
CA PRO A 105 -16.98 -6.26 6.01
C PRO A 105 -16.35 -7.49 5.35
N ASP A 106 -16.68 -7.77 4.09
CA ASP A 106 -16.11 -8.90 3.35
C ASP A 106 -14.74 -8.57 2.73
N VAL A 107 -14.42 -7.27 2.60
CA VAL A 107 -13.17 -6.78 2.02
C VAL A 107 -12.09 -6.54 3.07
N MET A 108 -12.48 -6.19 4.30
CA MET A 108 -11.61 -5.79 5.41
C MET A 108 -11.64 -6.79 6.57
#